data_AF-A0A060BLY9-F1
#
_entry.id   AF-A0A060BLY9-F1
#
_cell.length_a   1.000
_cell.length_b   1.000
_cell.length_c   1.000
_cell.angle_alpha   90.00
_cell.angle_beta   90.00
_cell.angle_gamma   90.00
#
_symmetry.space_group_name_H-M   'P 1'
#
loop_
_entity.id
_entity.type
_entity.pdbx_description
1 polymer ?
#
loop_
_entity_poly.entity_id
_entity_poly.type
_entity_poly.pdbx_seq_one_letter_code
_entity_poly.pdbx_strand_id
1 'polypeptide(L)' 'MAGCKAYATTAGFESVCEAMYLGKPMLMVPAHIEQECNACDAIRCGAGIQADSFEIDRL' A
#
# COMPACT_ATOMS: atom_id res chain seq x y z
N MET A 1 -2.92 -4.00 12.04
CA MET A 1 -1.69 -3.26 11.62
C MET A 1 -1.04 -2.35 12.69
N ALA A 2 -1.64 -2.15 13.87
CA ALA A 2 -1.23 -1.11 14.84
C ALA A 2 0.24 -1.16 15.32
N GLY A 3 0.82 -2.36 15.52
CA GLY A 3 2.20 -2.53 15.98
C GLY A 3 3.28 -2.42 14.88
N CYS A 4 2.88 -2.27 13.61
CA CYS A 4 3.81 -2.20 12.48
C CYS A 4 4.29 -0.77 12.24
N LYS A 5 5.47 -0.62 11.62
CA LYS A 5 6.03 0.68 11.19
C LYS A 5 5.56 1.10 9.80
N ALA A 6 5.31 0.14 8.92
CA ALA A 6 4.88 0.32 7.55
C ALA A 6 4.09 -0.92 7.10
N TYR A 7 3.43 -0.84 5.94
CA TYR A 7 2.64 -1.94 5.39
C TYR A 7 2.98 -2.20 3.91
N ALA A 8 3.44 -3.41 3.60
CA ALA A 8 3.59 -3.89 2.23
C ALA A 8 2.30 -4.63 1.83
N THR A 9 1.71 -4.25 0.70
CA THR A 9 0.37 -4.71 0.31
C THR A 9 0.19 -4.76 -1.20
N THR A 10 -0.78 -5.55 -1.66
CA THR A 10 -1.25 -5.50 -3.05
C THR A 10 -2.25 -4.37 -3.30
N ALA A 11 -2.44 -3.42 -2.35
CA ALA A 11 -3.41 -2.34 -2.42
C ALA A 11 -4.89 -2.81 -2.42
N GLY A 12 -5.19 -3.83 -1.60
CA GLY A 12 -6.58 -4.17 -1.27
C GLY A 12 -7.30 -3.01 -0.56
N PHE A 13 -8.52 -2.70 -0.96
CA PHE A 13 -9.23 -1.49 -0.50
C PHE A 13 -9.30 -1.38 1.03
N GLU A 14 -9.78 -2.42 1.71
CA GLU A 14 -9.93 -2.39 3.17
C GLU A 14 -8.59 -2.26 3.90
N SER A 15 -7.54 -2.88 3.39
CA SER A 15 -6.22 -2.84 4.02
C SER A 15 -5.50 -1.50 3.79
N VAL A 16 -5.72 -0.87 2.62
CA VAL A 16 -5.33 0.52 2.36
C VAL A 16 -6.03 1.46 3.34
N CYS A 17 -7.35 1.30 3.53
CA CYS A 17 -8.11 2.12 4.48
C CYS A 17 -7.63 1.92 5.92
N GLU A 18 -7.37 0.69 6.37
CA GLU A 18 -6.82 0.43 7.71
C GLU A 18 -5.45 1.11 7.88
N ALA A 19 -4.57 1.01 6.88
CA ALA A 19 -3.24 1.63 6.92
C ALA A 19 -3.33 3.15 6.99
N MET A 20 -4.17 3.78 6.15
CA MET A 20 -4.39 5.22 6.16
C MET A 20 -4.99 5.69 7.49
N TYR A 21 -5.99 4.98 8.02
CA TYR A 21 -6.60 5.29 9.31
C TYR A 21 -5.58 5.26 10.45
N LEU A 22 -4.66 4.30 10.42
CA LEU A 22 -3.58 4.16 11.42
C LEU A 22 -2.32 4.98 11.09
N GLY A 23 -2.34 5.80 10.03
CA GLY A 23 -1.21 6.62 9.60
C GLY A 23 0.04 5.80 9.24
N LYS A 24 -0.13 4.59 8.70
CA LYS A 24 0.98 3.71 8.32
C LYS A 24 1.40 3.99 6.87
N PRO A 25 2.68 4.29 6.61
CA PRO A 25 3.17 4.40 5.24
C PRO A 25 3.11 3.03 4.54
N MET A 26 2.79 3.04 3.25
CA MET A 26 2.59 1.83 2.45
C MET A 26 3.58 1.68 1.30
N LEU A 27 3.97 0.43 1.03
CA LEU A 27 4.49 -0.03 -0.25
C LEU A 27 3.39 -0.85 -0.94
N MET A 28 2.96 -0.41 -2.11
CA MET A 28 1.88 -1.03 -2.86
C MET A 28 2.42 -1.73 -4.10
N VAL A 29 2.11 -3.03 -4.27
CA VAL A 29 2.47 -3.83 -5.45
C VAL A 29 1.20 -4.49 -6.00
N PRO A 30 0.39 -3.77 -6.80
CA PRO A 30 -0.87 -4.27 -7.33
C PRO A 30 -0.73 -5.49 -8.23
N ALA A 31 -1.71 -6.37 -8.21
CA ALA A 31 -1.81 -7.53 -9.10
C ALA A 31 -3.04 -7.49 -10.01
N HIS A 32 -4.04 -6.65 -9.69
CA HIS A 32 -5.31 -6.55 -10.41
C HIS A 32 -5.69 -5.09 -10.67
N ILE A 33 -6.50 -4.84 -11.70
CA ILE A 33 -6.88 -3.48 -12.14
C ILE A 33 -7.48 -2.65 -10.99
N GLU A 34 -8.34 -3.25 -10.17
CA GLU A 34 -8.95 -2.57 -9.01
C GLU A 34 -7.91 -2.12 -7.98
N GLN A 35 -6.82 -2.87 -7.83
CA GLN A 35 -5.73 -2.55 -6.93
C GLN A 35 -4.85 -1.44 -7.48
N GLU A 36 -4.68 -1.35 -8.80
CA GLU A 36 -4.02 -0.21 -9.45
C GLU A 36 -4.79 1.09 -9.20
N CYS A 37 -6.13 1.04 -9.29
CA CYS A 37 -6.99 2.18 -8.95
C CYS A 37 -6.80 2.61 -7.49
N ASN A 38 -6.86 1.66 -6.56
CA ASN A 38 -6.66 1.94 -5.13
C ASN A 38 -5.27 2.51 -4.85
N ALA A 39 -4.23 1.96 -5.47
CA ALA A 39 -2.86 2.43 -5.30
C ALA A 39 -2.68 3.85 -5.84
N CYS A 40 -3.24 4.14 -7.02
CA CYS A 40 -3.20 5.47 -7.62
C CYS A 40 -3.87 6.53 -6.71
N ASP A 41 -5.05 6.22 -6.16
CA ASP A 41 -5.75 7.11 -5.24
C ASP A 41 -4.96 7.30 -3.93
N ALA A 42 -4.49 6.21 -3.32
CA ALA A 42 -3.70 6.24 -2.10
C ALA A 42 -2.40 7.05 -2.25
N ILE A 43 -1.69 6.94 -3.38
CA ILE A 43 -0.49 7.76 -3.67
C ILE A 43 -0.85 9.24 -3.79
N ARG A 44 -1.95 9.58 -4.47
CA ARG A 44 -2.43 10.97 -4.58
C ARG A 44 -2.80 11.57 -3.22
N CYS A 45 -3.25 10.75 -2.29
CA CYS A 45 -3.49 11.12 -0.89
C CYS A 45 -2.21 11.14 -0.03
N GLY A 46 -1.05 10.80 -0.58
CA GLY A 46 0.24 10.80 0.15
C GLY A 46 0.44 9.59 1.07
N ALA A 47 -0.27 8.49 0.85
CA ALA A 47 -0.28 7.34 1.74
C ALA A 47 0.94 6.40 1.58
N GLY A 48 1.73 6.57 0.51
CA GLY A 48 2.90 5.72 0.27
C GLY A 48 3.41 5.75 -1.17
N ILE A 49 4.06 4.66 -1.56
CA ILE A 49 4.65 4.45 -2.88
C ILE A 49 4.09 3.18 -3.54
N GLN A 50 4.17 3.12 -4.87
CA GLN A 50 3.86 1.94 -5.67
C GLN A 50 5.13 1.39 -6.33
N ALA A 51 5.18 0.07 -6.49
CA ALA A 51 6.21 -0.64 -7.24
C ALA A 51 5.58 -1.72 -8.14
N ASP A 52 6.28 -2.07 -9.21
CA ASP A 52 5.85 -3.11 -10.16
C ASP A 52 6.17 -4.53 -9.67
N SER A 53 7.15 -4.67 -8.77
CA SER A 53 7.55 -5.95 -8.17
C SER A 53 7.87 -5.81 -6.68
N PHE A 54 7.80 -6.93 -5.96
CA PHE A 54 8.17 -7.03 -4.56
C PHE A 54 9.52 -7.74 -4.42
N GLU A 55 10.56 -6.98 -4.12
CA GLU A 55 11.94 -7.47 -3.97
C GLU A 55 12.26 -7.74 -2.50
N ILE A 56 12.27 -9.01 -2.08
CA ILE A 56 12.47 -9.36 -0.66
C ILE A 56 13.85 -8.96 -0.13
N ASP A 57 14.85 -8.96 -1.00
CA ASP A 57 16.24 -8.62 -0.64
C ASP A 57 16.45 -7.12 -0.35
N ARG A 58 15.42 -6.28 -0.55
CA ARG A 58 15.47 -4.81 -0.36
C ARG A 58 14.69 -4.32 0.88
N LEU A 59 14.29 -5.22 1.77
CA LEU A 59 13.62 -4.95 3.05
C LEU A 59 14.61 -4.87 4.23
#